data_AF-A0A653CTB2-F1
#
_entry.id   AF-A0A653CTB2-F1
#
_cell.length_a   1.000
_cell.length_b   1.000
_cell.length_c   1.000
_cell.angle_alpha   90.00
_cell.angle_beta   90.00
_cell.angle_gamma   90.00
#
_symmetry.space_group_name_H-M   'P 1'
#
loop_
_entity.id
_entity.type
_entity.pdbx_description
1 polymer ?
#
loop_
_entity_poly.entity_id
_entity_poly.type
_entity_poly.pdbx_seq_one_letter_code
_entity_poly.pdbx_strand_id
1 'polypeptide(L)'
;MVNQSLQIGLIFVLACFILFLIKERTCSSKHLQYVIGVRVLVFWLVHFFFDLVIYVLICLLATIFLVCLQFDGFKTAEDLGRIWIILTYFGCSALPLTYLFVYMFKVPSTGYSIIPLIYIFGVQVKSLLLMISGNQRFHMIVHKALLCFPSYSLSVGLEKSSAFYHYKKMCEKNVVLLEELGISEENCWDALFMMNECAGGSDNKNRTQNTDIKN
;
A
#
# COMPACT_ATOMS: atom_id res chain seq x y z
N MET A 1 8.84 -5.71 11.17
CA MET A 1 9.27 -6.87 10.37
C MET A 1 8.14 -7.46 9.53
N VAL A 2 6.99 -7.81 10.11
CA VAL A 2 5.84 -8.41 9.38
C VAL A 2 5.37 -7.57 8.18
N ASN A 3 5.27 -6.24 8.31
CA ASN A 3 4.80 -5.36 7.23
C ASN A 3 5.65 -5.46 5.95
N GLN A 4 6.98 -5.58 6.09
CA GLN A 4 7.90 -5.67 4.94
C GLN A 4 7.78 -7.03 4.25
N SER A 5 7.64 -8.12 5.02
CA SER A 5 7.42 -9.46 4.48
C SER A 5 6.11 -9.55 3.69
N LEU A 6 5.04 -8.94 4.21
CA LEU A 6 3.73 -8.90 3.53
C LEU A 6 3.82 -8.15 2.19
N GLN A 7 4.51 -7.00 2.16
CA GLN A 7 4.70 -6.22 0.93
C GLN A 7 5.45 -6.99 -0.15
N ILE A 8 6.57 -7.62 0.20
CA ILE A 8 7.39 -8.39 -0.74
C ILE A 8 6.59 -9.58 -1.30
N GLY A 9 5.82 -10.27 -0.44
CA GLY A 9 4.93 -11.35 -0.87
C GLY A 9 3.90 -10.88 -1.90
N LEU A 10 3.26 -9.73 -1.68
CA LEU A 10 2.28 -9.18 -2.62
C LEU A 10 2.90 -8.72 -3.94
N ILE A 11 4.12 -8.17 -3.91
CA ILE A 11 4.86 -7.83 -5.14
C ILE A 11 5.17 -9.08 -5.96
N PHE A 12 5.52 -10.18 -5.30
CA PHE A 12 5.77 -11.46 -5.97
C PHE A 12 4.49 -12.04 -6.58
N VAL A 13 3.36 -11.95 -5.88
CA VAL A 13 2.04 -12.31 -6.41
C VAL A 13 1.74 -11.53 -7.70
N LEU A 14 1.97 -10.21 -7.70
CA LEU A 14 1.80 -9.38 -8.91
C LEU A 14 2.74 -9.81 -10.04
N ALA A 15 4.00 -10.18 -9.74
CA ALA A 15 4.93 -10.70 -10.73
C ALA A 15 4.41 -11.99 -11.39
N CYS A 16 3.79 -12.88 -10.63
CA CYS A 16 3.15 -14.08 -11.18
C CYS A 16 2.03 -13.73 -12.17
N PHE A 17 1.14 -12.81 -11.82
CA PHE A 17 0.09 -12.33 -12.75
C PHE A 17 0.67 -11.78 -14.05
N ILE A 18 1.77 -11.01 -13.96
CA ILE A 18 2.47 -10.47 -15.13
C ILE A 18 2.98 -11.55 -16.06
N LEU A 19 3.59 -12.60 -15.50
CA LEU A 19 4.13 -13.69 -16.29
C LEU A 19 3.03 -14.34 -17.13
N PHE A 20 1.88 -14.63 -16.50
CA PHE A 20 0.73 -15.18 -17.21
C PHE A 20 0.21 -14.24 -18.28
N LEU A 21 0.14 -12.94 -17.99
CA LEU A 21 -0.38 -11.95 -18.92
C LEU A 21 0.54 -11.74 -20.15
N ILE A 22 1.86 -11.67 -19.96
CA ILE A 22 2.80 -11.60 -21.08
C ILE A 22 2.78 -12.89 -21.88
N LYS A 23 2.70 -14.05 -21.20
CA LYS A 23 2.58 -15.35 -21.86
C LYS A 23 1.33 -15.40 -22.73
N GLU A 24 0.17 -15.00 -22.24
CA GLU A 24 -1.08 -14.97 -23.00
C GLU A 24 -0.96 -14.05 -24.22
N ARG A 25 -0.38 -12.85 -24.04
CA ARG A 25 -0.19 -11.89 -25.15
C ARG A 25 0.75 -12.41 -26.23
N THR A 26 1.84 -13.08 -25.85
CA THR A 26 2.88 -13.61 -26.76
C THR A 26 2.48 -14.93 -27.39
N CYS A 27 1.86 -15.83 -26.63
CA CYS A 27 1.30 -17.09 -27.12
C CYS A 27 0.07 -16.88 -27.99
N SER A 28 -0.56 -15.69 -27.94
CA SER A 28 -1.46 -15.14 -28.96
C SER A 28 -2.11 -16.26 -29.75
N SER A 29 -3.09 -16.94 -29.13
CA SER A 29 -3.95 -17.94 -29.79
C SER A 29 -4.88 -17.22 -30.78
N LYS A 30 -4.28 -16.45 -31.70
CA LYS A 30 -4.94 -15.68 -32.75
C LYS A 30 -5.83 -16.61 -33.56
N HIS A 31 -5.46 -17.87 -33.67
CA HIS A 31 -6.30 -18.87 -34.32
C HIS A 31 -7.62 -19.10 -33.56
N LEU A 32 -7.60 -19.26 -32.24
CA LEU A 32 -8.81 -19.50 -31.46
C LEU A 32 -9.67 -18.24 -31.35
N GLN A 33 -9.06 -17.07 -31.16
CA GLN A 33 -9.79 -15.80 -31.07
C GLN A 33 -10.36 -15.33 -32.43
N TYR A 34 -9.68 -15.63 -33.56
CA TYR A 34 -10.20 -15.34 -34.91
C TYR A 34 -11.42 -16.20 -35.24
N VAL A 35 -11.45 -17.45 -34.78
CA VAL A 35 -12.56 -18.38 -35.02
C VAL A 35 -13.84 -17.99 -34.24
N ILE A 36 -13.71 -17.25 -33.13
CA ILE A 36 -14.85 -16.85 -32.27
C ILE A 36 -15.36 -15.43 -32.62
N GLY A 37 -14.64 -14.66 -33.46
CA GLY A 37 -15.10 -13.34 -33.95
C GLY A 37 -15.25 -12.26 -32.87
N VAL A 38 -14.68 -12.47 -31.68
CA VAL A 38 -14.81 -11.54 -30.54
C VAL A 38 -13.90 -10.32 -30.71
N ARG A 39 -14.42 -9.15 -30.37
CA ARG A 39 -13.64 -7.89 -30.36
C ARG A 39 -12.53 -7.96 -29.32
N VAL A 40 -11.30 -7.68 -29.72
CA VAL A 40 -10.09 -7.71 -28.87
C VAL A 40 -10.26 -6.91 -27.57
N LEU A 41 -10.93 -5.76 -27.62
CA LEU A 41 -11.17 -4.93 -26.44
C LEU A 41 -12.00 -5.62 -25.35
N VAL A 42 -13.02 -6.39 -25.73
CA VAL A 42 -13.87 -7.10 -24.77
C VAL A 42 -13.10 -8.21 -24.07
N PHE A 43 -12.22 -8.91 -24.80
CA PHE A 43 -11.35 -9.93 -24.22
C PHE A 43 -10.44 -9.36 -23.13
N TRP A 44 -9.78 -8.23 -23.39
CA TRP A 44 -8.91 -7.58 -22.41
C TRP A 44 -9.65 -7.08 -21.17
N LEU A 45 -10.87 -6.56 -21.33
CA LEU A 45 -11.69 -6.12 -20.20
C LEU A 45 -12.15 -7.28 -19.32
N VAL A 46 -12.59 -8.39 -19.93
CA VAL A 46 -13.00 -9.59 -19.18
C VAL A 46 -11.80 -10.21 -18.46
N HIS A 47 -10.64 -10.28 -19.12
CA HIS A 47 -9.41 -10.77 -18.49
C HIS A 47 -9.01 -9.90 -17.30
N PHE A 48 -9.06 -8.57 -17.45
CA PHE A 48 -8.77 -7.64 -16.35
C PHE A 48 -9.75 -7.83 -15.17
N PHE A 49 -11.03 -8.02 -15.44
CA PHE A 49 -12.02 -8.28 -14.39
C PHE A 49 -11.76 -9.62 -13.67
N PHE A 50 -11.40 -10.66 -14.42
CA PHE A 50 -11.05 -11.95 -13.85
C PHE A 50 -9.81 -11.88 -12.96
N ASP A 51 -8.77 -11.15 -13.39
CA ASP A 51 -7.58 -10.90 -12.58
C ASP A 51 -7.90 -10.14 -11.30
N LEU A 52 -8.82 -9.15 -11.35
CA LEU A 52 -9.29 -8.44 -10.16
C LEU A 52 -9.97 -9.39 -9.16
N VAL A 53 -10.83 -10.31 -9.63
CA VAL A 53 -11.52 -11.28 -8.77
C VAL A 53 -10.52 -12.25 -8.13
N ILE A 54 -9.57 -12.78 -8.90
CA ILE A 54 -8.51 -13.65 -8.35
C ILE A 54 -7.68 -12.89 -7.33
N TYR A 55 -7.34 -11.63 -7.60
CA TYR A 55 -6.57 -10.82 -6.67
C TYR A 55 -7.30 -10.62 -5.33
N VAL A 56 -8.60 -10.33 -5.35
CA VAL A 56 -9.42 -10.23 -4.14
C VAL A 56 -9.43 -11.56 -3.38
N LEU A 57 -9.52 -12.69 -4.08
CA LEU A 57 -9.43 -14.02 -3.46
C LEU A 57 -8.06 -14.24 -2.79
N ILE A 58 -6.97 -13.83 -3.41
CA ILE A 58 -5.63 -13.90 -2.79
C ILE A 58 -5.54 -13.01 -1.55
N CYS A 59 -6.14 -11.81 -1.57
CA CYS A 59 -6.20 -10.93 -0.39
C CYS A 59 -6.98 -11.56 0.76
N LEU A 60 -8.10 -12.22 0.46
CA LEU A 60 -8.86 -12.99 1.46
C LEU A 60 -8.02 -14.13 2.05
N LEU A 61 -7.35 -14.92 1.20
CA LEU A 61 -6.47 -16.00 1.66
C LEU A 61 -5.29 -15.48 2.50
N ALA A 62 -4.68 -14.36 2.09
CA ALA A 62 -3.61 -13.72 2.86
C ALA A 62 -4.10 -13.24 4.23
N THR A 63 -5.33 -12.73 4.31
CA THR A 63 -5.95 -12.28 5.57
C THR A 63 -6.27 -13.46 6.49
N ILE A 64 -6.79 -14.57 5.95
CA ILE A 64 -7.01 -15.81 6.71
C ILE A 64 -5.68 -16.35 7.24
N PHE A 65 -4.64 -16.34 6.42
CA PHE A 65 -3.30 -16.77 6.83
C PHE A 65 -2.72 -15.90 7.97
N LEU A 66 -2.96 -14.58 7.94
CA LEU A 66 -2.59 -13.68 9.04
C LEU A 66 -3.32 -14.01 10.35
N VAL A 67 -4.60 -14.40 10.29
CA VAL A 67 -5.36 -14.88 11.47
C VAL A 67 -4.70 -16.13 12.05
N CYS A 68 -4.37 -17.11 11.20
CA CYS A 68 -3.78 -18.37 11.63
C CYS A 68 -2.42 -18.17 12.32
N LEU A 69 -1.63 -17.20 11.86
CA LEU A 69 -0.31 -16.89 12.43
C LEU A 69 -0.36 -16.14 13.77
N GLN A 70 -1.53 -15.66 14.21
CA GLN A 70 -1.75 -15.10 15.55
C GLN A 70 -0.73 -14.01 15.95
N PHE A 71 -0.31 -13.13 15.04
CA PHE A 71 0.58 -12.01 15.37
C PHE A 71 -0.14 -10.94 16.20
N ASP A 72 0.53 -10.40 17.22
CA ASP A 72 0.08 -9.21 17.95
C ASP A 72 -0.13 -8.04 16.98
N GLY A 73 -1.33 -7.43 16.97
CA GLY A 73 -1.70 -6.37 16.01
C GLY A 73 -2.55 -6.82 14.83
N PHE A 74 -2.76 -8.13 14.67
CA PHE A 74 -3.51 -8.70 13.55
C PHE A 74 -4.63 -9.66 14.01
N LYS A 75 -5.09 -9.53 15.26
CA LYS A 75 -6.11 -10.43 15.85
C LYS A 75 -7.51 -9.82 15.94
N THR A 76 -7.61 -8.49 16.09
CA THR A 76 -8.90 -7.80 16.24
C THR A 76 -9.61 -7.70 14.89
N ALA A 77 -10.91 -8.02 14.85
CA ALA A 77 -11.71 -7.96 13.62
C ALA A 77 -11.64 -6.60 12.91
N GLU A 78 -11.59 -5.50 13.67
CA GLU A 78 -11.44 -4.14 13.15
C GLU A 78 -10.11 -3.91 12.43
N ASP A 79 -9.01 -4.43 12.98
CA ASP A 79 -7.67 -4.28 12.42
C ASP A 79 -7.50 -5.13 11.16
N LEU A 80 -8.08 -6.34 11.16
CA LEU A 80 -8.12 -7.21 9.99
C LEU A 80 -8.88 -6.58 8.83
N GLY A 81 -10.05 -6.00 9.09
CA GLY A 81 -10.83 -5.30 8.06
C GLY A 81 -10.05 -4.15 7.43
N ARG A 82 -9.36 -3.35 8.27
CA ARG A 82 -8.52 -2.23 7.80
C ARG A 82 -7.41 -2.70 6.87
N ILE A 83 -6.71 -3.77 7.25
CA ILE A 83 -5.62 -4.33 6.44
C ILE A 83 -6.16 -4.90 5.14
N TRP A 84 -7.26 -5.66 5.18
CA TRP A 84 -7.88 -6.22 3.98
C TRP A 84 -8.27 -5.14 2.95
N ILE A 85 -8.82 -4.01 3.40
CA ILE A 85 -9.14 -2.86 2.54
C ILE A 85 -7.86 -2.29 1.91
N ILE A 86 -6.80 -2.10 2.69
CA ILE A 86 -5.51 -1.58 2.21
C ILE A 86 -4.91 -2.51 1.13
N LEU A 87 -4.94 -3.83 1.35
CA LEU A 87 -4.45 -4.82 0.38
C LEU A 87 -5.28 -4.80 -0.91
N THR A 88 -6.60 -4.79 -0.79
CA THR A 88 -7.50 -4.80 -1.95
C THR A 88 -7.31 -3.55 -2.81
N TYR A 89 -7.21 -2.37 -2.17
CA TYR A 89 -6.98 -1.11 -2.87
C TYR A 89 -5.62 -1.08 -3.57
N PHE A 90 -4.59 -1.68 -2.97
CA PHE A 90 -3.29 -1.82 -3.59
C PHE A 90 -3.36 -2.60 -4.92
N GLY A 91 -4.05 -3.75 -4.98
CA GLY A 91 -4.19 -4.50 -6.23
C GLY A 91 -4.99 -3.76 -7.29
N CYS A 92 -6.09 -3.12 -6.90
CA CYS A 92 -6.90 -2.31 -7.82
C CYS A 92 -6.07 -1.19 -8.49
N SER A 93 -5.10 -0.61 -7.78
CA SER A 93 -4.18 0.39 -8.35
C SER A 93 -2.98 -0.22 -9.07
N ALA A 94 -2.46 -1.35 -8.59
CA ALA A 94 -1.25 -1.98 -9.13
C ALA A 94 -1.49 -2.73 -10.43
N LEU A 95 -2.66 -3.37 -10.59
CA LEU A 95 -3.01 -4.14 -11.79
C LEU A 95 -3.07 -3.26 -13.05
N PRO A 96 -3.77 -2.10 -13.09
CA PRO A 96 -3.77 -1.23 -14.25
C PRO A 96 -2.37 -0.73 -14.63
N LEU A 97 -1.57 -0.35 -13.63
CA LEU A 97 -0.20 0.11 -13.84
C LEU A 97 0.67 -1.00 -14.43
N THR A 98 0.50 -2.21 -13.92
CA THR A 98 1.19 -3.40 -14.39
C THR A 98 0.84 -3.74 -15.84
N TYR A 99 -0.46 -3.68 -16.19
CA TYR A 99 -0.93 -3.88 -17.56
C TYR A 99 -0.28 -2.88 -18.52
N LEU A 100 -0.12 -1.62 -18.09
CA LEU A 100 0.56 -0.59 -18.88
C LEU A 100 2.05 -0.94 -19.09
N PHE A 101 2.75 -1.38 -18.04
CA PHE A 101 4.15 -1.79 -18.16
C PHE A 101 4.36 -3.02 -19.04
N VAL A 102 3.39 -3.95 -19.09
CA VAL A 102 3.49 -5.14 -19.95
C VAL A 102 3.62 -4.78 -21.43
N TYR A 103 3.10 -3.64 -21.90
CA TYR A 103 3.34 -3.17 -23.29
C TYR A 103 4.81 -2.88 -23.62
N MET A 104 5.65 -2.63 -22.61
CA MET A 104 7.08 -2.38 -22.84
C MET A 104 7.89 -3.66 -23.02
N PHE A 105 7.38 -4.83 -22.59
CA PHE A 105 8.12 -6.09 -22.60
C PHE A 105 7.57 -7.07 -23.65
N LYS A 106 8.48 -7.66 -24.45
CA LYS A 106 8.16 -8.72 -25.42
C LYS A 106 8.37 -10.13 -24.86
N VAL A 107 9.24 -10.29 -23.87
CA VAL A 107 9.64 -11.61 -23.33
C VAL A 107 9.07 -11.78 -21.92
N PRO A 108 8.33 -12.88 -21.61
CA PRO A 108 7.67 -13.07 -20.31
C PRO A 108 8.64 -13.22 -19.14
N SER A 109 9.76 -13.92 -19.34
CA SER A 109 10.77 -14.11 -18.28
C SER A 109 11.42 -12.80 -17.85
N THR A 110 11.69 -11.90 -18.79
CA THR A 110 12.25 -10.58 -18.51
C THR A 110 11.27 -9.71 -17.72
N GLY A 111 9.98 -9.72 -18.08
CA GLY A 111 8.95 -8.98 -17.35
C GLY A 111 8.77 -9.48 -15.92
N TYR A 112 8.78 -10.81 -15.72
CA TYR A 112 8.67 -11.44 -14.40
C TYR A 112 9.80 -11.02 -13.45
N SER A 113 11.03 -10.87 -13.95
CA SER A 113 12.16 -10.47 -13.11
C SER A 113 12.28 -8.96 -12.91
N ILE A 114 12.01 -8.13 -13.93
CA ILE A 114 12.26 -6.68 -13.88
C ILE A 114 11.16 -5.92 -13.13
N ILE A 115 9.89 -6.26 -13.34
CA ILE A 115 8.77 -5.53 -12.73
C ILE A 115 8.80 -5.55 -11.19
N PRO A 116 8.97 -6.71 -10.51
CA PRO A 116 9.07 -6.71 -9.05
C PRO A 116 10.26 -5.90 -8.54
N LEU A 117 11.38 -5.85 -9.28
CA LEU A 117 12.52 -5.00 -8.91
C LEU A 117 12.16 -3.51 -8.94
N ILE A 118 11.39 -3.06 -9.94
CA ILE A 118 10.88 -1.68 -10.01
C ILE A 118 9.98 -1.38 -8.80
N TYR A 119 9.09 -2.30 -8.44
CA TYR A 119 8.20 -2.12 -7.30
C TYR A 119 8.95 -2.06 -5.96
N ILE A 120 9.97 -2.89 -5.78
CA ILE A 120 10.83 -2.89 -4.58
C ILE A 120 11.65 -1.61 -4.50
N PHE A 121 12.19 -1.13 -5.63
CA PHE A 121 12.93 0.13 -5.66
C PHE A 121 12.09 1.30 -5.15
N GLY A 122 10.81 1.36 -5.53
CA GLY A 122 9.86 2.36 -5.03
C GLY A 122 9.69 2.36 -3.51
N VAL A 123 9.84 1.21 -2.84
CA VAL A 123 9.80 1.11 -1.38
C VAL A 123 11.10 1.64 -0.76
N GLN A 124 12.26 1.31 -1.34
CA GLN A 124 13.55 1.74 -0.81
C GLN A 124 13.76 3.26 -0.90
N VAL A 125 13.16 3.90 -1.90
CA VAL A 125 13.15 5.38 -2.03
C VAL A 125 12.54 6.05 -0.79
N LYS A 126 11.57 5.42 -0.12
CA LYS A 126 11.00 5.94 1.13
C LYS A 126 12.04 6.05 2.24
N SER A 127 12.86 5.00 2.42
CA SER A 127 13.91 4.98 3.44
C SER A 127 14.97 6.05 3.17
N LEU A 128 15.31 6.28 1.89
CA LEU A 128 16.23 7.33 1.47
C LEU A 128 15.63 8.73 1.72
N LEU A 129 14.34 8.91 1.46
CA LEU A 129 13.64 10.18 1.66
C LEU A 129 13.65 10.62 3.13
N LEU A 130 13.50 9.69 4.08
CA LEU A 130 13.60 9.94 5.52
C LEU A 130 14.99 10.43 5.95
N MET A 131 16.04 9.98 5.24
CA MET A 131 17.42 10.35 5.56
C MET A 131 17.77 11.77 5.09
N ILE A 132 17.11 12.26 4.03
CA ILE A 132 17.30 13.62 3.47
C ILE A 132 16.38 14.60 4.22
N SER A 133 16.64 14.79 5.51
CA SER A 133 15.89 15.70 6.40
C SER A 133 16.29 17.18 6.22
N GLY A 134 16.42 17.63 4.97
CA GLY A 134 16.96 18.96 4.65
C GLY A 134 15.92 19.95 4.09
N ASN A 135 14.90 19.47 3.37
CA ASN A 135 13.96 20.35 2.69
C ASN A 135 12.54 19.77 2.65
N GLN A 136 11.66 20.34 3.44
CA GLN A 136 10.34 19.77 3.68
C GLN A 136 9.35 20.01 2.53
N ARG A 137 9.55 21.08 1.75
CA ARG A 137 8.79 21.29 0.51
C ARG A 137 9.09 20.19 -0.51
N PHE A 138 10.37 19.82 -0.61
CA PHE A 138 10.80 18.71 -1.46
C PHE A 138 10.19 17.39 -0.97
N HIS A 139 10.20 17.15 0.35
CA HIS A 139 9.57 15.98 0.96
C HIS A 139 8.08 15.85 0.61
N MET A 140 7.29 16.93 0.73
CA MET A 140 5.86 16.91 0.39
C MET A 140 5.59 16.63 -1.09
N ILE A 141 6.36 17.24 -1.99
CA ILE A 141 6.19 17.04 -3.44
C ILE A 141 6.55 15.60 -3.81
N VAL A 142 7.69 15.11 -3.31
CA VAL A 142 8.15 13.74 -3.57
C VAL A 142 7.22 12.71 -2.95
N HIS A 143 6.69 12.96 -1.75
CA HIS A 143 5.69 12.11 -1.11
C HIS A 143 4.42 12.00 -1.96
N LYS A 144 3.87 13.13 -2.44
CA LYS A 144 2.68 13.13 -3.31
C LYS A 144 2.95 12.44 -4.64
N ALA A 145 4.12 12.64 -5.23
CA ALA A 145 4.51 11.99 -6.48
C ALA A 145 4.67 10.46 -6.32
N LEU A 146 5.31 10.02 -5.23
CA LEU A 146 5.49 8.61 -4.91
C LEU A 146 4.18 7.93 -4.47
N LEU A 147 3.18 8.67 -4.00
CA LEU A 147 1.85 8.10 -3.70
C LEU A 147 1.18 7.47 -4.93
N CYS A 148 1.48 7.96 -6.13
CA CYS A 148 1.03 7.34 -7.37
C CYS A 148 1.62 5.95 -7.60
N PHE A 149 2.78 5.65 -6.98
CA PHE A 149 3.34 4.31 -7.01
C PHE A 149 2.67 3.43 -5.96
N PRO A 150 2.00 2.34 -6.37
CA PRO A 150 1.16 1.56 -5.47
C PRO A 150 1.98 0.86 -4.37
N SER A 151 3.23 0.46 -4.64
CA SER A 151 4.11 -0.15 -3.63
C SER A 151 4.50 0.83 -2.51
N TYR A 152 4.72 2.10 -2.84
CA TYR A 152 4.99 3.15 -1.86
C TYR A 152 3.75 3.45 -1.01
N SER A 153 2.58 3.61 -1.64
CA SER A 153 1.32 3.85 -0.94
C SER A 153 0.98 2.72 0.04
N LEU A 154 1.14 1.46 -0.38
CA LEU A 154 0.98 0.30 0.50
C LEU A 154 1.93 0.35 1.70
N SER A 155 3.19 0.71 1.46
CA SER A 155 4.21 0.80 2.52
C SER A 155 3.86 1.85 3.58
N VAL A 156 3.46 3.05 3.15
CA VAL A 156 3.01 4.10 4.06
C VAL A 156 1.71 3.71 4.77
N GLY A 157 0.76 3.09 4.06
CA GLY A 157 -0.53 2.65 4.63
C GLY A 157 -0.38 1.63 5.74
N LEU A 158 0.45 0.59 5.53
CA LEU A 158 0.71 -0.44 6.53
C LEU A 158 1.44 0.11 7.76
N GLU A 159 2.39 1.03 7.58
CA GLU A 159 3.06 1.67 8.71
C GLU A 159 2.10 2.53 9.53
N LYS A 160 1.28 3.38 8.88
CA LYS A 160 0.27 4.19 9.58
C LYS A 160 -0.74 3.32 10.30
N SER A 161 -1.16 2.20 9.70
CA SER A 161 -2.06 1.23 10.34
C SER A 161 -1.42 0.59 11.57
N SER A 162 -0.14 0.20 11.51
CA SER A 162 0.55 -0.38 12.65
C SER A 162 0.78 0.63 13.78
N ALA A 163 1.11 1.87 13.44
CA ALA A 163 1.24 2.96 14.41
C ALA A 163 -0.09 3.20 15.11
N PHE A 164 -1.19 3.25 14.36
CA PHE A 164 -2.54 3.38 14.89
C PHE A 164 -2.88 2.28 15.91
N TYR A 165 -2.58 1.01 15.59
CA TYR A 165 -2.78 -0.10 16.53
C TYR A 165 -1.97 0.09 17.82
N HIS A 166 -0.70 0.50 17.71
CA HIS A 166 0.14 0.78 18.87
C HIS A 166 -0.44 1.91 19.73
N TYR A 167 -0.92 2.98 19.12
CA TYR A 167 -1.55 4.08 19.85
C TYR A 167 -2.85 3.66 20.54
N LYS A 168 -3.72 2.91 19.86
CA LYS A 168 -4.95 2.36 20.47
C LYS A 168 -4.62 1.53 21.71
N LYS A 169 -3.66 0.61 21.60
CA LYS A 169 -3.21 -0.24 22.71
C LYS A 169 -2.56 0.55 23.86
N MET A 170 -1.81 1.61 23.55
CA MET A 170 -1.23 2.50 24.57
C MET A 170 -2.31 3.30 25.29
N CYS A 171 -3.35 3.72 24.57
CA CYS A 171 -4.47 4.44 25.15
C CYS A 171 -5.31 3.55 26.07
N GLU A 172 -5.69 2.35 25.62
CA GLU A 172 -6.45 1.39 26.45
C GLU A 172 -5.72 1.02 27.75
N LYS A 173 -4.39 0.90 27.70
CA LYS A 173 -3.58 0.62 28.91
C LYS A 173 -3.54 1.79 29.90
N ASN A 174 -3.52 3.01 29.38
CA ASN A 174 -3.39 4.21 30.19
C ASN A 174 -4.76 4.84 30.52
N VAL A 175 -5.88 4.21 30.16
CA VAL A 175 -7.26 4.68 30.46
C VAL A 175 -7.42 5.04 31.93
N VAL A 176 -6.91 4.21 32.85
CA VAL A 176 -7.00 4.48 34.30
C VAL A 176 -6.18 5.70 34.72
N LEU A 177 -5.03 5.95 34.09
CA LEU A 177 -4.21 7.15 34.31
C LEU A 177 -4.80 8.40 33.64
N LEU A 178 -5.53 8.21 32.53
CA LEU A 178 -6.23 9.28 31.80
C LEU A 178 -7.50 9.71 32.52
N GLU A 179 -8.16 8.79 33.23
CA GLU A 179 -9.31 9.05 34.10
C GLU A 179 -8.91 9.90 35.32
N GLU A 180 -7.72 9.67 35.91
CA GLU A 180 -7.16 10.58 36.95
C GLU A 180 -6.78 11.97 36.42
N LEU A 181 -6.56 12.11 35.11
CA LEU A 181 -6.27 13.39 34.46
C LEU A 181 -7.53 14.08 33.90
N GLY A 182 -8.72 13.51 34.09
CA GLY A 182 -10.00 14.09 33.63
C GLY A 182 -10.23 14.03 32.12
N ILE A 183 -9.53 13.13 31.42
CA ILE A 183 -9.55 13.02 29.95
C ILE A 183 -10.47 11.84 29.58
N SER A 184 -11.69 12.15 29.13
CA SER A 184 -12.69 11.18 28.64
C SER A 184 -12.23 10.43 27.37
N GLU A 185 -12.79 9.26 27.09
CA GLU A 185 -12.50 8.37 25.95
C GLU A 185 -12.51 9.10 24.58
N GLU A 186 -13.28 10.19 24.46
CA GLU A 186 -13.35 11.07 23.29
C GLU A 186 -12.02 11.80 23.01
N ASN A 187 -11.31 12.21 24.06
CA ASN A 187 -10.06 12.98 23.95
C ASN A 187 -8.87 12.11 23.53
N CYS A 188 -8.97 10.78 23.64
CA CYS A 188 -7.93 9.87 23.16
C CYS A 188 -7.91 9.81 21.62
N TRP A 189 -9.09 9.81 21.00
CA TRP A 189 -9.21 9.90 19.56
C TRP A 189 -8.74 11.27 19.05
N ASP A 190 -9.04 12.35 19.78
CA ASP A 190 -8.48 13.68 19.48
C ASP A 190 -6.96 13.73 19.66
N ALA A 191 -6.39 13.08 20.69
CA ALA A 191 -4.94 12.96 20.84
C ALA A 191 -4.28 12.15 19.71
N LEU A 192 -4.96 11.13 19.19
CA LEU A 192 -4.53 10.37 18.01
C LEU A 192 -4.58 11.23 16.73
N PHE A 193 -5.64 12.02 16.54
CA PHE A 193 -5.73 13.00 15.44
C PHE A 193 -4.65 14.07 15.55
N MET A 194 -4.42 14.62 16.74
CA MET A 194 -3.36 15.57 17.04
C MET A 194 -1.97 14.98 16.80
N MET A 195 -1.71 13.69 17.08
CA MET A 195 -0.42 13.06 16.74
C MET A 195 -0.24 12.85 15.23
N ASN A 196 -1.31 12.53 14.50
CA ASN A 196 -1.28 12.40 13.04
C ASN A 196 -1.07 13.78 12.36
N GLU A 197 -1.66 14.84 12.93
CA GLU A 197 -1.39 16.24 12.57
C GLU A 197 -0.01 16.71 13.03
N CYS A 198 0.53 16.27 14.17
CA CYS A 198 1.90 16.58 14.57
C CYS A 198 2.93 15.88 13.67
N ALA A 199 2.67 14.65 13.24
CA ALA A 199 3.52 13.95 12.25
C ALA A 199 3.42 14.58 10.85
N GLY A 200 2.28 15.17 10.48
CA GLY A 200 2.09 15.92 9.24
C GLY A 200 2.38 17.43 9.33
N GLY A 201 2.50 17.97 10.54
CA GLY A 201 2.41 19.41 10.85
C GLY A 201 3.52 19.92 11.79
N SER A 202 4.43 19.05 12.24
CA SER A 202 5.69 19.48 12.88
C SER A 202 6.59 20.29 11.94
N ASP A 203 6.19 20.46 10.67
CA ASP A 203 6.87 21.33 9.73
C ASP A 203 6.17 22.70 9.51
N ASN A 204 4.87 22.82 9.81
CA ASN A 204 4.16 24.09 9.67
C ASN A 204 4.20 24.96 10.93
N LYS A 205 4.38 24.37 12.13
CA LYS A 205 4.42 25.14 13.39
C LYS A 205 5.79 25.79 13.67
N ASN A 206 6.87 25.18 13.20
CA ASN A 206 8.22 25.77 13.32
C ASN A 206 8.48 26.92 12.32
N ARG A 207 7.62 27.10 11.31
CA ARG A 207 7.73 28.21 10.36
C ARG A 207 6.94 29.46 10.78
N THR A 208 5.89 29.31 11.59
CA THR A 208 5.12 30.45 12.12
C THR A 208 5.73 31.04 13.39
N GLN A 209 6.35 30.24 14.26
CA GLN A 209 7.02 30.80 15.45
C GLN A 209 8.35 31.51 15.19
N ASN A 210 9.01 31.29 14.05
CA ASN A 210 10.31 31.92 13.76
C ASN A 210 10.22 33.19 12.89
N THR A 211 9.02 33.55 12.43
CA THR A 211 8.77 34.86 11.77
C THR A 211 8.29 35.95 12.73
N ASP A 212 7.82 35.58 13.93
CA ASP A 212 7.29 36.54 14.90
C ASP A 212 8.27 36.91 16.03
N ILE A 213 9.53 36.42 15.97
CA ILE A 213 10.60 36.77 16.94
C ILE A 213 11.66 37.70 16.29
N LYS A 214 11.41 38.20 15.08
CA LYS A 214 12.36 39.07 14.35
C LYS A 214 11.79 40.44 13.95
N ASN A 215 10.83 40.97 14.71
CA ASN A 215 10.49 42.40 14.72
C ASN A 215 10.45 42.92 16.16
#